data_AF-Q54F85-F1
#
_entry.id   AF-Q54F85-F1
#
_cell.length_a   1.000
_cell.length_b   1.000
_cell.length_c   1.000
_cell.angle_alpha   90.00
_cell.angle_beta   90.00
_cell.angle_gamma   90.00
#
_symmetry.space_group_name_H-M   'P 1'
#
loop_
_entity.id
_entity.type
_entity.pdbx_description
1 polymer ?
#
loop_
_entity_poly.entity_id
_entity_poly.type
_entity_poly.pdbx_seq_one_letter_code
_entity_poly.pdbx_strand_id
1 'polypeptide(L)'
;MSKPNKAKLQQQKKGKKSTTTATTTKKELTSEEYIQQGEKYASEYHFDKALSSFENALKLDPINTLVMDTIGEILVENGDIENAKTYFLKSIKTDPEDSPSKYMNLGQLVGGDDALNCYRKGIQIMERELKQLIKEQGSKYNDLQHIPRPLKSSSPVGEDDDGEDTVYESDEDDPIIILKQQLCSALCSISELYLTDQCFDDDAEDQCESNLKRAIGYSPNSPEPYSLMASMKISQVKNQEAIEYLNKSYQLWEHSDIDDRPEFDYRFNISLLFIELKENRTAVDILEQLVNEQDNIAELWYTLGVVYNNLNEPLSAQECLITSKELLKIAAPQGRDEELEHLTNTLLKKVEIDVSKLSPEEIEALNNDNDEDEAEQEEMDE
;
A
#
# COMPACT_ATOMS: atom_id res chain seq x y z
N MET A 1 39.83 -19.85 58.50
CA MET A 1 38.57 -20.31 59.13
C MET A 1 37.66 -20.71 57.96
N SER A 2 37.30 -21.94 57.61
CA SER A 2 37.21 -23.24 58.30
C SER A 2 37.54 -24.38 57.30
N LYS A 3 38.36 -25.33 57.73
CA LYS A 3 38.47 -26.74 57.28
C LYS A 3 38.37 -27.58 58.58
N PRO A 4 38.16 -28.91 58.63
CA PRO A 4 38.30 -29.97 57.62
C PRO A 4 37.08 -30.95 57.68
N ASN A 5 37.01 -32.15 57.11
CA ASN A 5 37.68 -33.36 57.60
C ASN A 5 37.36 -34.60 56.73
N LYS A 6 38.34 -35.49 56.66
CA LYS A 6 38.36 -36.79 55.95
C LYS A 6 37.58 -37.86 56.73
N ALA A 7 36.96 -38.81 56.04
CA ALA A 7 37.07 -40.25 56.36
C ALA A 7 36.52 -41.13 55.23
N LYS A 8 37.32 -42.13 54.85
CA LYS A 8 37.07 -43.18 53.85
C LYS A 8 36.26 -44.33 54.48
N LEU A 9 35.47 -45.06 53.68
CA LEU A 9 35.44 -46.53 53.76
C LEU A 9 35.24 -47.15 52.36
N GLN A 10 36.08 -48.14 52.07
CA GLN A 10 36.19 -48.91 50.83
C GLN A 10 35.24 -50.11 50.84
N GLN A 11 34.78 -50.56 49.66
CA GLN A 11 35.06 -51.88 49.06
C GLN A 11 34.17 -52.09 47.83
N GLN A 12 34.75 -52.02 46.62
CA GLN A 12 35.01 -53.15 45.71
C GLN A 12 33.77 -53.93 45.23
N LYS A 13 33.44 -53.78 43.93
CA LYS A 13 33.54 -54.87 42.95
C LYS A 13 33.44 -54.35 41.51
N LYS A 14 34.33 -54.88 40.67
CA LYS A 14 34.61 -54.49 39.27
C LYS A 14 33.49 -54.95 38.32
N GLY A 15 33.08 -54.07 37.42
CA GLY A 15 32.37 -54.39 36.18
C GLY A 15 32.82 -53.40 35.10
N LYS A 16 33.39 -53.90 34.01
CA LYS A 16 33.95 -53.12 32.89
C LYS A 16 32.86 -52.22 32.29
N LYS A 17 33.06 -50.89 32.30
CA LYS A 17 32.35 -49.95 31.40
C LYS A 17 33.29 -49.59 30.27
N SER A 18 32.96 -50.04 29.05
CA SER A 18 33.50 -49.47 27.82
C SER A 18 32.87 -48.10 27.61
N THR A 19 33.70 -47.07 27.58
CA THR A 19 33.36 -45.73 27.13
C THR A 19 33.23 -45.72 25.62
N THR A 20 32.00 -45.64 25.11
CA THR A 20 31.70 -45.20 23.75
C THR A 20 31.47 -43.69 23.79
N THR A 21 32.40 -42.94 23.21
CA THR A 21 32.28 -41.52 22.88
C THR A 21 31.15 -41.34 21.88
N ALA A 22 30.09 -40.63 22.28
CA ALA A 22 29.06 -40.16 21.36
C ALA A 22 29.62 -38.97 20.58
N THR A 23 30.10 -39.20 19.36
CA THR A 23 30.28 -38.16 18.34
C THR A 23 28.90 -37.81 17.82
N THR A 24 28.32 -36.74 18.37
CA THR A 24 27.13 -36.11 17.79
C THR A 24 27.58 -35.37 16.54
N THR A 25 27.54 -36.03 15.39
CA THR A 25 27.64 -35.36 14.09
C THR A 25 26.46 -34.41 13.97
N LYS A 26 26.71 -33.11 14.09
CA LYS A 26 25.74 -32.06 13.74
C LYS A 26 25.37 -32.32 12.27
N LYS A 27 24.12 -32.72 12.00
CA LYS A 27 23.62 -32.85 10.62
C LYS A 27 23.74 -31.46 9.99
N GLU A 28 24.57 -31.33 8.95
CA GLU A 28 24.65 -30.11 8.16
C GLU A 28 23.34 -29.98 7.37
N LEU A 29 22.68 -28.82 7.50
CA LEU A 29 21.46 -28.52 6.78
C LEU A 29 21.79 -28.31 5.28
N THR A 30 20.88 -28.70 4.39
CA THR A 30 20.97 -28.39 2.96
C THR A 30 20.63 -26.91 2.70
N SER A 31 20.93 -26.41 1.49
CA SER A 31 20.51 -25.05 1.08
C SER A 31 19.00 -24.88 1.24
N GLU A 32 18.24 -25.84 0.73
CA GLU A 32 16.78 -25.90 0.83
C GLU A 32 16.27 -25.90 2.28
N GLU A 33 16.90 -26.69 3.18
CA GLU A 33 16.52 -26.70 4.59
C GLU A 33 16.81 -25.34 5.27
N TYR A 34 17.85 -24.61 4.86
CA TYR A 34 18.10 -23.24 5.32
C TYR A 34 17.12 -22.22 4.76
N ILE A 35 16.67 -22.38 3.51
CA ILE A 35 15.64 -21.51 2.88
C ILE A 35 14.33 -21.64 3.67
N GLN A 36 13.84 -22.86 3.87
CA GLN A 36 12.61 -23.12 4.64
C GLN A 36 12.70 -22.60 6.08
N GLN A 37 13.88 -22.71 6.70
CA GLN A 37 14.13 -22.13 8.02
C GLN A 37 14.07 -20.60 7.99
N GLY A 38 14.63 -19.98 6.94
CA GLY A 38 14.60 -18.54 6.71
C GLY A 38 13.19 -18.01 6.53
N GLU A 39 12.41 -18.62 5.65
CA GLU A 39 11.00 -18.29 5.38
C GLU A 39 10.16 -18.37 6.66
N LYS A 40 10.36 -19.44 7.44
CA LYS A 40 9.69 -19.58 8.74
C LYS A 40 10.04 -18.42 9.68
N TYR A 41 11.32 -18.10 9.84
CA TYR A 41 11.71 -16.99 10.71
C TYR A 41 11.19 -15.64 10.21
N ALA A 42 11.13 -15.42 8.89
CA ALA A 42 10.57 -14.20 8.30
C ALA A 42 9.06 -14.09 8.62
N SER A 43 8.29 -15.18 8.48
CA SER A 43 6.87 -15.21 8.84
C SER A 43 6.60 -14.99 10.34
N GLU A 44 7.60 -15.25 11.19
CA GLU A 44 7.57 -14.98 12.64
C GLU A 44 8.20 -13.61 13.00
N TYR A 45 8.48 -12.75 12.02
CA TYR A 45 9.13 -11.43 12.18
C TYR A 45 10.50 -11.49 12.88
N HIS A 46 11.17 -12.64 12.82
CA HIS A 46 12.53 -12.86 13.34
C HIS A 46 13.58 -12.59 12.27
N PHE A 47 13.62 -11.36 11.74
CA PHE A 47 14.43 -10.97 10.58
C PHE A 47 15.92 -11.32 10.70
N ASP A 48 16.56 -11.07 11.85
CA ASP A 48 17.98 -11.43 12.06
C ASP A 48 18.25 -12.94 11.85
N LYS A 49 17.32 -13.79 12.29
CA LYS A 49 17.45 -15.25 12.14
C LYS A 49 17.10 -15.69 10.72
N ALA A 50 16.14 -15.02 10.09
CA ALA A 50 15.79 -15.24 8.69
C ALA A 50 17.00 -14.96 7.79
N LEU A 51 17.58 -13.76 7.91
CA LEU A 51 18.78 -13.34 7.18
C LEU A 51 19.94 -14.32 7.41
N SER A 52 20.21 -14.73 8.66
CA SER A 52 21.27 -15.72 8.94
C SER A 52 21.03 -17.07 8.25
N SER A 53 19.78 -17.50 8.15
CA SER A 53 19.41 -18.77 7.48
C SER A 53 19.60 -18.64 5.96
N PHE A 54 19.08 -17.58 5.35
CA PHE A 54 19.26 -17.30 3.92
C PHE A 54 20.73 -17.10 3.52
N GLU A 55 21.53 -16.44 4.36
CA GLU A 55 22.98 -16.34 4.15
C GLU A 55 23.68 -17.70 4.18
N ASN A 56 23.22 -18.63 5.02
CA ASN A 56 23.74 -20.00 5.03
C ASN A 56 23.28 -20.79 3.80
N ALA A 57 22.07 -20.55 3.30
CA ALA A 57 21.63 -21.08 2.00
C ALA A 57 22.54 -20.57 0.87
N LEU A 58 22.83 -19.27 0.80
CA LEU A 58 23.73 -18.69 -0.21
C LEU A 58 25.19 -19.15 -0.09
N LYS A 59 25.65 -19.60 1.08
CA LYS A 59 26.98 -20.24 1.20
C LYS A 59 27.02 -21.60 0.50
N LEU A 60 25.90 -22.31 0.47
CA LEU A 60 25.76 -23.63 -0.16
C LEU A 60 25.37 -23.52 -1.64
N ASP A 61 24.58 -22.52 -2.00
CA ASP A 61 24.18 -22.20 -3.37
C ASP A 61 24.40 -20.71 -3.70
N PRO A 62 25.63 -20.33 -4.10
CA PRO A 62 26.00 -18.92 -4.29
C PRO A 62 25.34 -18.22 -5.48
N ILE A 63 24.64 -18.96 -6.35
CA ILE A 63 23.99 -18.43 -7.56
C ILE A 63 22.47 -18.36 -7.44
N ASN A 64 21.91 -18.66 -6.27
CA ASN A 64 20.48 -18.61 -6.03
C ASN A 64 19.99 -17.16 -5.94
N THR A 65 19.51 -16.64 -7.06
CA THR A 65 18.99 -15.27 -7.18
C THR A 65 17.74 -15.05 -6.35
N LEU A 66 16.84 -16.04 -6.26
CA LEU A 66 15.64 -15.98 -5.42
C LEU A 66 16.01 -15.67 -3.96
N VAL A 67 16.99 -16.40 -3.40
CA VAL A 67 17.44 -16.14 -2.02
C VAL A 67 18.13 -14.78 -1.89
N MET A 68 18.84 -14.30 -2.92
CA MET A 68 19.41 -12.94 -2.89
C MET A 68 18.31 -11.88 -2.86
N ASP A 69 17.27 -12.04 -3.67
CA ASP A 69 16.13 -11.13 -3.74
C ASP A 69 15.37 -11.11 -2.41
N THR A 70 15.08 -12.28 -1.82
CA THR A 70 14.45 -12.40 -0.50
C THR A 70 15.27 -11.75 0.61
N ILE A 71 16.61 -11.89 0.60
CA ILE A 71 17.46 -11.15 1.55
C ILE A 71 17.33 -9.65 1.33
N GLY A 72 17.32 -9.20 0.08
CA GLY A 72 17.13 -7.79 -0.26
C GLY A 72 15.82 -7.24 0.31
N GLU A 73 14.71 -7.94 0.10
CA GLU A 73 13.38 -7.56 0.60
C GLU A 73 13.34 -7.48 2.13
N ILE A 74 13.87 -8.48 2.85
CA ILE A 74 13.93 -8.46 4.31
C ILE A 74 14.80 -7.31 4.83
N LEU A 75 15.90 -6.98 4.13
CA LEU A 75 16.73 -5.85 4.49
C LEU A 75 16.01 -4.50 4.30
N VAL A 76 15.15 -4.37 3.28
CA VAL A 76 14.28 -3.19 3.11
C VAL A 76 13.32 -3.05 4.29
N GLU A 77 12.61 -4.13 4.64
CA GLU A 77 11.69 -4.17 5.78
C GLU A 77 12.38 -3.82 7.12
N ASN A 78 13.66 -4.19 7.26
CA ASN A 78 14.47 -3.89 8.43
C ASN A 78 15.16 -2.51 8.37
N GLY A 79 14.93 -1.72 7.32
CA GLY A 79 15.51 -0.38 7.11
C GLY A 79 16.99 -0.35 6.69
N ASP A 80 17.60 -1.50 6.38
CA ASP A 80 18.98 -1.61 5.92
C ASP A 80 19.08 -1.50 4.39
N ILE A 81 18.73 -0.32 3.90
CA ILE A 81 18.56 -0.02 2.47
C ILE A 81 19.85 -0.25 1.66
N GLU A 82 21.02 0.07 2.21
CA GLU A 82 22.29 -0.03 1.48
C GLU A 82 22.73 -1.49 1.27
N ASN A 83 22.50 -2.36 2.27
CA ASN A 83 22.72 -3.78 2.08
C ASN A 83 21.66 -4.40 1.15
N ALA A 84 20.40 -3.97 1.24
CA ALA A 84 19.35 -4.43 0.32
C ALA A 84 19.73 -4.21 -1.15
N LYS A 85 20.13 -2.98 -1.49
CA LYS A 85 20.65 -2.63 -2.84
C LYS A 85 21.81 -3.54 -3.27
N THR A 86 22.73 -3.84 -2.36
CA THR A 86 23.88 -4.71 -2.63
C THR A 86 23.44 -6.12 -3.04
N TYR A 87 22.42 -6.69 -2.39
CA TYR A 87 21.89 -8.00 -2.72
C TYR A 87 21.12 -8.01 -4.04
N PHE A 88 20.29 -7.01 -4.31
CA PHE A 88 19.61 -6.89 -5.61
C PHE A 88 20.61 -6.73 -6.76
N LEU A 89 21.65 -5.90 -6.61
CA LEU A 89 22.72 -5.78 -7.61
C LEU A 89 23.49 -7.09 -7.81
N LYS A 90 23.70 -7.88 -6.75
CA LYS A 90 24.33 -9.20 -6.84
C LYS A 90 23.43 -10.19 -7.59
N SER A 91 22.12 -10.17 -7.33
CA SER A 91 21.12 -10.98 -8.05
C SER A 91 21.08 -10.63 -9.53
N ILE A 92 21.02 -9.34 -9.87
CA ILE A 92 21.07 -8.82 -11.25
C ILE A 92 22.34 -9.28 -11.96
N LYS A 93 23.50 -9.26 -11.28
CA LYS A 93 24.77 -9.71 -11.86
C LYS A 93 24.82 -11.23 -12.07
N THR A 94 24.11 -12.00 -11.26
CA THR A 94 24.14 -13.47 -11.28
C THR A 94 23.31 -14.01 -12.44
N ASP A 95 22.08 -13.53 -12.59
CA ASP A 95 21.23 -13.81 -13.76
C ASP A 95 20.39 -12.56 -14.08
N PRO A 96 20.68 -11.80 -15.14
CA PRO A 96 19.93 -10.58 -15.44
C PRO A 96 18.48 -10.78 -15.95
N GLU A 97 18.05 -12.00 -16.30
CA GLU A 97 16.81 -12.22 -17.06
C GLU A 97 15.81 -13.19 -16.38
N ASP A 98 16.16 -13.76 -15.23
CA ASP A 98 15.35 -14.76 -14.52
C ASP A 98 14.12 -14.19 -13.82
N SER A 99 14.21 -12.99 -13.23
CA SER A 99 13.16 -12.39 -12.41
C SER A 99 13.11 -10.87 -12.58
N PRO A 100 11.91 -10.27 -12.76
CA PRO A 100 11.72 -8.84 -12.75
C PRO A 100 11.81 -8.23 -11.34
N SER A 101 11.54 -9.00 -10.27
CA SER A 101 11.31 -8.47 -8.91
C SER A 101 12.50 -7.67 -8.38
N LYS A 102 13.73 -8.14 -8.58
CA LYS A 102 14.95 -7.40 -8.22
C LYS A 102 15.10 -6.04 -8.88
N TYR A 103 14.57 -5.87 -10.09
CA TYR A 103 14.56 -4.58 -10.76
C TYR A 103 13.45 -3.69 -10.20
N MET A 104 12.29 -4.25 -9.84
CA MET A 104 11.21 -3.49 -9.21
C MET A 104 11.65 -3.00 -7.82
N ASN A 105 12.15 -3.92 -6.99
CA ASN A 105 12.64 -3.62 -5.65
C ASN A 105 13.82 -2.62 -5.71
N LEU A 106 14.80 -2.81 -6.61
CA LEU A 106 15.89 -1.84 -6.73
C LEU A 106 15.40 -0.47 -7.21
N GLY A 107 14.43 -0.45 -8.15
CA GLY A 107 13.83 0.77 -8.68
C GLY A 107 13.16 1.64 -7.62
N GLN A 108 12.55 1.04 -6.60
CA GLN A 108 11.96 1.76 -5.45
C GLN A 108 13.01 2.35 -4.50
N LEU A 109 14.24 1.84 -4.51
CA LEU A 109 15.31 2.24 -3.57
C LEU A 109 16.30 3.26 -4.17
N VAL A 110 16.24 3.48 -5.48
CA VAL A 110 17.10 4.42 -6.21
C VAL A 110 16.23 5.52 -6.83
N GLY A 111 16.82 6.65 -7.21
CA GLY A 111 16.10 7.78 -7.81
C GLY A 111 16.53 8.07 -9.24
N GLY A 112 15.78 8.93 -9.93
CA GLY A 112 16.13 9.44 -11.26
C GLY A 112 16.35 8.35 -12.32
N ASP A 113 17.40 8.50 -13.12
CA ASP A 113 17.70 7.61 -14.26
C ASP A 113 17.93 6.15 -13.85
N ASP A 114 18.53 5.91 -12.69
CA ASP A 114 18.77 4.55 -12.20
C ASP A 114 17.44 3.84 -11.94
N ALA A 115 16.44 4.55 -11.39
CA ALA A 115 15.10 4.02 -11.15
C ALA A 115 14.39 3.72 -12.46
N LEU A 116 14.40 4.66 -13.40
CA LEU A 116 13.84 4.48 -14.75
C LEU A 116 14.44 3.26 -15.46
N ASN A 117 15.75 3.08 -15.38
CA ASN A 117 16.44 1.94 -15.99
C ASN A 117 16.03 0.62 -15.35
N CYS A 118 15.87 0.59 -14.02
CA CYS A 118 15.38 -0.58 -13.30
C CYS A 118 13.95 -0.92 -13.71
N TYR A 119 13.01 0.03 -13.64
CA TYR A 119 11.62 -0.21 -14.02
C TYR A 119 11.48 -0.64 -15.49
N ARG A 120 12.15 0.04 -16.42
CA ARG A 120 12.15 -0.35 -17.84
C ARG A 120 12.64 -1.79 -18.04
N LYS A 121 13.66 -2.21 -17.29
CA LYS A 121 14.20 -3.57 -17.40
C LYS A 121 13.24 -4.61 -16.84
N GLY A 122 12.65 -4.39 -15.68
CA GLY A 122 11.66 -5.32 -15.13
C GLY A 122 10.39 -5.40 -15.98
N ILE A 123 9.89 -4.27 -16.50
CA ILE A 123 8.77 -4.25 -17.46
C ILE A 123 9.10 -5.07 -18.70
N GLN A 124 10.31 -4.96 -19.26
CA GLN A 124 10.73 -5.76 -20.41
C GLN A 124 10.65 -7.27 -20.13
N ILE A 125 11.06 -7.70 -18.93
CA ILE A 125 11.03 -9.11 -18.50
C ILE A 125 9.56 -9.55 -18.33
N MET A 126 8.76 -8.79 -17.59
CA MET A 126 7.33 -9.05 -17.37
C MET A 126 6.53 -9.12 -18.68
N GLU A 127 6.77 -8.21 -19.63
CA GLU A 127 6.09 -8.25 -20.93
C GLU A 127 6.43 -9.50 -21.74
N ARG A 128 7.65 -10.03 -21.59
CA ARG A 128 8.07 -11.27 -22.25
C ARG A 128 7.39 -12.48 -21.63
N GLU A 129 7.33 -12.51 -20.31
CA GLU A 129 6.61 -13.52 -19.53
C GLU A 129 5.12 -13.52 -19.88
N LEU A 130 4.48 -12.35 -19.90
CA LEU A 130 3.07 -12.20 -20.26
C LEU A 130 2.78 -12.74 -21.66
N LYS A 131 3.64 -12.43 -22.64
CA LYS A 131 3.52 -12.97 -24.01
C LYS A 131 3.63 -14.50 -24.03
N GLN A 132 4.47 -15.08 -23.18
CA GLN A 132 4.64 -16.52 -23.09
C GLN A 132 3.42 -17.19 -22.42
N LEU A 133 2.93 -16.64 -21.30
CA LEU A 133 1.72 -17.12 -20.61
C LEU A 133 0.49 -17.09 -21.53
N ILE A 134 0.25 -15.98 -22.23
CA ILE A 134 -0.86 -15.85 -23.19
C ILE A 134 -0.77 -16.90 -24.31
N LYS A 135 0.45 -17.20 -24.78
CA LYS A 135 0.69 -18.20 -25.83
C LYS A 135 0.42 -19.63 -25.33
N GLU A 136 0.73 -19.92 -24.07
CA GLU A 136 0.51 -21.22 -23.44
C GLU A 136 -0.98 -21.47 -23.13
N GLN A 137 -1.71 -20.44 -22.68
CA GLN A 137 -3.11 -20.54 -22.26
C GLN A 137 -4.12 -20.29 -23.41
N GLY A 138 -3.76 -20.67 -24.65
CA GLY A 138 -4.46 -20.33 -25.89
C GLY A 138 -6.00 -20.19 -25.82
N SER A 139 -6.51 -19.15 -26.48
CA SER A 139 -7.93 -18.74 -26.62
C SER A 139 -8.63 -18.09 -25.41
N LYS A 140 -8.24 -18.35 -24.15
CA LYS A 140 -8.94 -17.76 -22.98
C LYS A 140 -8.76 -16.22 -22.90
N TYR A 141 -7.62 -15.69 -23.34
CA TYR A 141 -7.26 -14.27 -23.21
C TYR A 141 -7.26 -13.48 -24.52
N ASN A 142 -7.59 -14.12 -25.65
CA ASN A 142 -7.63 -13.42 -26.95
C ASN A 142 -8.80 -12.45 -27.08
N ASP A 143 -9.80 -12.53 -26.20
CA ASP A 143 -11.03 -11.70 -26.22
C ASP A 143 -11.22 -10.81 -24.97
N LEU A 144 -10.22 -10.66 -24.10
CA LEU A 144 -10.36 -9.82 -22.90
C LEU A 144 -10.17 -8.31 -23.22
N GLN A 145 -11.09 -7.77 -24.01
CA GLN A 145 -11.66 -6.44 -23.77
C GLN A 145 -12.84 -6.51 -22.77
N HIS A 146 -13.11 -7.68 -22.19
CA HIS A 146 -14.15 -7.84 -21.19
C HIS A 146 -13.74 -7.18 -19.89
N ILE A 147 -14.34 -6.02 -19.64
CA ILE A 147 -14.45 -5.34 -18.35
C ILE A 147 -14.92 -6.39 -17.33
N PRO A 148 -14.09 -6.79 -16.34
CA PRO A 148 -14.60 -7.51 -15.18
C PRO A 148 -15.60 -6.57 -14.49
N ARG A 149 -16.82 -7.06 -14.31
CA ARG A 149 -17.90 -6.35 -13.61
C ARG A 149 -17.36 -5.91 -12.23
N PRO A 150 -17.67 -4.71 -11.73
CA PRO A 150 -17.30 -4.35 -10.36
C PRO A 150 -17.75 -5.47 -9.42
N LEU A 151 -16.88 -5.81 -8.47
CA LEU A 151 -17.23 -6.73 -7.38
C LEU A 151 -18.61 -6.33 -6.87
N LYS A 152 -19.57 -7.26 -6.95
CA LYS A 152 -20.93 -6.99 -6.49
C LYS A 152 -20.83 -6.59 -5.03
N SER A 153 -21.35 -5.42 -4.69
CA SER A 153 -21.78 -5.10 -3.33
C SER A 153 -22.56 -6.28 -2.78
N SER A 154 -22.12 -6.81 -1.65
CA SER A 154 -22.75 -7.88 -0.92
C SER A 154 -24.20 -7.50 -0.57
N SER A 155 -25.17 -7.92 -1.40
CA SER A 155 -26.56 -7.96 -0.96
C SER A 155 -26.73 -9.21 -0.09
N PRO A 156 -27.45 -9.17 1.04
CA PRO A 156 -27.67 -10.36 1.84
C PRO A 156 -28.52 -11.32 1.00
N VAL A 157 -27.95 -12.48 0.66
CA VAL A 157 -28.70 -13.55 -0.01
C VAL A 157 -29.66 -14.11 1.03
N GLY A 158 -30.94 -13.78 0.84
CA GLY A 158 -32.05 -14.44 1.51
C GLY A 158 -31.97 -15.94 1.33
N GLU A 159 -32.22 -16.64 2.44
CA GLU A 159 -32.29 -18.08 2.57
C GLU A 159 -33.26 -18.68 1.52
N ASP A 160 -32.94 -19.90 1.08
CA ASP A 160 -33.73 -20.80 0.20
C ASP A 160 -33.39 -20.78 -1.31
N ASP A 161 -32.26 -21.40 -1.72
CA ASP A 161 -32.23 -22.16 -2.98
C ASP A 161 -31.18 -23.29 -2.97
N ASP A 162 -31.65 -24.51 -3.17
CA ASP A 162 -30.86 -25.74 -3.29
C ASP A 162 -30.21 -25.80 -4.70
N GLY A 163 -29.15 -25.03 -4.93
CA GLY A 163 -28.45 -24.95 -6.22
C GLY A 163 -26.98 -25.39 -6.14
N GLU A 164 -26.55 -26.28 -7.05
CA GLU A 164 -25.19 -26.85 -7.17
C GLU A 164 -24.05 -25.84 -6.93
N ASP A 165 -23.16 -26.18 -5.97
CA ASP A 165 -21.88 -25.51 -5.71
C ASP A 165 -21.04 -25.39 -6.98
N THR A 166 -21.17 -24.26 -7.68
CA THR A 166 -20.26 -23.85 -8.74
C THR A 166 -19.15 -23.03 -8.09
N VAL A 167 -17.99 -23.65 -7.88
CA VAL A 167 -16.79 -22.96 -7.40
C VAL A 167 -16.36 -21.96 -8.48
N TYR A 168 -16.64 -20.68 -8.28
CA TYR A 168 -16.04 -19.61 -9.05
C TYR A 168 -14.60 -19.46 -8.54
N GLU A 169 -13.61 -19.92 -9.33
CA GLU A 169 -12.21 -19.54 -9.11
C GLU A 169 -12.14 -18.00 -9.14
N SER A 170 -11.66 -17.38 -8.06
CA SER A 170 -11.46 -15.93 -8.04
C SER A 170 -10.46 -15.56 -9.14
N ASP A 171 -10.79 -14.55 -9.93
CA ASP A 171 -9.90 -14.01 -10.97
C ASP A 171 -8.56 -13.47 -10.37
N GLU A 172 -8.48 -13.35 -9.04
CA GLU A 172 -7.31 -12.86 -8.29
C GLU A 172 -6.08 -13.77 -8.40
N ASP A 173 -6.26 -15.09 -8.53
CA ASP A 173 -5.14 -16.05 -8.60
C ASP A 173 -4.67 -16.30 -10.05
N ASP A 174 -5.26 -15.62 -11.04
CA ASP A 174 -4.89 -15.79 -12.44
C ASP A 174 -3.51 -15.16 -12.71
N PRO A 175 -2.50 -15.94 -13.12
CA PRO A 175 -1.14 -15.45 -13.34
C PRO A 175 -1.07 -14.35 -14.41
N ILE A 176 -1.98 -14.34 -15.39
CA ILE A 176 -2.03 -13.28 -16.40
C ILE A 176 -2.59 -11.98 -15.80
N ILE A 177 -3.57 -12.06 -14.90
CA ILE A 177 -4.15 -10.89 -14.24
C ILE A 177 -3.13 -10.31 -13.26
N ILE A 178 -2.49 -11.13 -12.43
CA ILE A 178 -1.42 -10.73 -11.51
C ILE A 178 -0.30 -10.00 -12.27
N LEU A 179 0.19 -10.59 -13.36
CA LEU A 179 1.27 -9.99 -14.14
C LEU A 179 0.87 -8.67 -14.82
N LYS A 180 -0.39 -8.54 -15.26
CA LYS A 180 -0.93 -7.28 -15.78
C LYS A 180 -1.01 -6.20 -14.70
N GLN A 181 -1.40 -6.56 -13.47
CA GLN A 181 -1.40 -5.64 -12.33
C GLN A 181 0.03 -5.18 -11.99
N GLN A 182 1.01 -6.09 -11.97
CA GLN A 182 2.42 -5.73 -11.76
C GLN A 182 2.96 -4.81 -12.86
N LEU A 183 2.62 -5.08 -14.13
CA LEU A 183 2.95 -4.18 -15.24
C LEU A 183 2.30 -2.80 -15.10
N CYS A 184 1.03 -2.74 -14.66
CA CYS A 184 0.32 -1.50 -14.39
C CYS A 184 1.02 -0.68 -13.31
N SER A 185 1.33 -1.29 -12.17
CA SER A 185 2.02 -0.63 -11.05
C SER A 185 3.41 -0.12 -11.47
N ALA A 186 4.22 -0.94 -12.14
CA ALA A 186 5.55 -0.52 -12.60
C ALA A 186 5.50 0.67 -13.60
N LEU A 187 4.47 0.73 -14.44
CA LEU A 187 4.25 1.85 -15.34
C LEU A 187 3.79 3.11 -14.60
N CYS A 188 2.97 2.96 -13.55
CA CYS A 188 2.59 4.06 -12.67
C CYS A 188 3.82 4.63 -11.93
N SER A 189 4.73 3.78 -11.44
CA SER A 189 5.99 4.23 -10.82
C SER A 189 6.88 5.01 -11.80
N ILE A 190 6.97 4.60 -13.07
CA ILE A 190 7.66 5.39 -14.10
C ILE A 190 7.00 6.76 -14.30
N SER A 191 5.66 6.79 -14.37
CA SER A 191 4.92 8.04 -14.55
C SER A 191 5.07 8.98 -13.37
N GLU A 192 5.08 8.47 -12.14
CA GLU A 192 5.34 9.24 -10.93
C GLU A 192 6.75 9.86 -10.94
N LEU A 193 7.77 9.11 -11.38
CA LEU A 193 9.13 9.66 -11.57
C LEU A 193 9.13 10.83 -12.55
N TYR A 194 8.37 10.76 -13.65
CA TYR A 194 8.22 11.88 -14.60
C TYR A 194 7.40 13.05 -14.06
N LEU A 195 6.52 12.82 -13.08
CA LEU A 195 5.76 13.89 -12.40
C LEU A 195 6.57 14.55 -11.27
N THR A 196 7.64 13.92 -10.80
CA THR A 196 8.44 14.36 -9.65
C THR A 196 9.89 14.64 -10.04
N ASP A 197 10.77 13.63 -9.98
CA ASP A 197 12.23 13.76 -10.12
C ASP A 197 12.67 14.17 -11.53
N GLN A 198 11.96 13.67 -12.55
CA GLN A 198 12.32 13.81 -13.96
C GLN A 198 11.36 14.74 -14.72
N CYS A 199 10.66 15.62 -14.00
CA CYS A 199 9.69 16.53 -14.60
C CYS A 199 10.30 17.62 -15.51
N PHE A 200 11.62 17.79 -15.47
CA PHE A 200 12.35 18.75 -16.31
C PHE A 200 12.85 18.16 -17.63
N ASP A 201 12.66 16.87 -17.88
CA ASP A 201 13.03 16.24 -19.15
C ASP A 201 12.12 16.76 -20.29
N ASP A 202 12.71 17.05 -21.45
CA ASP A 202 12.00 17.61 -22.62
C ASP A 202 10.83 16.71 -23.09
N ASP A 203 10.89 15.40 -22.83
CA ASP A 203 9.87 14.41 -23.18
C ASP A 203 9.09 13.87 -21.96
N ALA A 204 9.22 14.47 -20.77
CA ALA A 204 8.61 13.97 -19.54
C ALA A 204 7.09 13.78 -19.67
N GLU A 205 6.38 14.78 -20.22
CA GLU A 205 4.92 14.71 -20.41
C GLU A 205 4.52 13.59 -21.37
N ASP A 206 5.22 13.44 -22.50
CA ASP A 206 4.95 12.41 -23.50
C ASP A 206 5.21 11.01 -22.94
N GLN A 207 6.29 10.86 -22.16
CA GLN A 207 6.62 9.60 -21.50
C GLN A 207 5.58 9.27 -20.41
N CYS A 208 5.21 10.23 -19.58
CA CYS A 208 4.19 10.05 -18.55
C CYS A 208 2.86 9.59 -19.17
N GLU A 209 2.34 10.32 -20.16
CA GLU A 209 1.07 10.00 -20.81
C GLU A 209 1.12 8.63 -21.52
N SER A 210 2.23 8.30 -22.18
CA SER A 210 2.43 7.01 -22.85
C SER A 210 2.42 5.84 -21.87
N ASN A 211 3.13 5.96 -20.74
CA ASN A 211 3.19 4.91 -19.71
C ASN A 211 1.83 4.74 -19.01
N LEU A 212 1.11 5.82 -18.68
CA LEU A 212 -0.22 5.73 -18.08
C LEU A 212 -1.25 5.09 -19.03
N LYS A 213 -1.21 5.41 -20.33
CA LYS A 213 -2.07 4.74 -21.32
C LYS A 213 -1.80 3.24 -21.41
N ARG A 214 -0.52 2.84 -21.32
CA ARG A 214 -0.15 1.42 -21.25
C ARG A 214 -0.64 0.78 -19.96
N ALA A 215 -0.50 1.46 -18.82
CA ALA A 215 -0.96 0.99 -17.52
C ALA A 215 -2.46 0.71 -17.51
N ILE A 216 -3.27 1.64 -18.03
CA ILE A 216 -4.72 1.48 -18.24
C ILE A 216 -5.01 0.29 -19.17
N GLY A 217 -4.20 0.09 -20.22
CA GLY A 217 -4.33 -1.04 -21.13
C GLY A 217 -4.07 -2.41 -20.48
N TYR A 218 -3.20 -2.46 -19.46
CA TYR A 218 -2.95 -3.68 -18.69
C TYR A 218 -4.02 -3.93 -17.63
N SER A 219 -4.35 -2.92 -16.82
CA SER A 219 -5.35 -3.01 -15.74
C SER A 219 -6.32 -1.84 -15.77
N PRO A 220 -7.41 -1.91 -16.57
CA PRO A 220 -8.41 -0.83 -16.68
C PRO A 220 -9.27 -0.65 -15.42
N ASN A 221 -9.22 -1.59 -14.47
CA ASN A 221 -9.90 -1.51 -13.18
C ASN A 221 -8.98 -1.02 -12.05
N SER A 222 -7.71 -0.70 -12.33
CA SER A 222 -6.84 -0.08 -11.33
C SER A 222 -7.12 1.43 -11.27
N PRO A 223 -7.39 2.02 -10.08
CA PRO A 223 -7.67 3.46 -9.95
C PRO A 223 -6.43 4.34 -10.11
N GLU A 224 -5.26 3.83 -9.72
CA GLU A 224 -3.98 4.55 -9.71
C GLU A 224 -3.61 5.24 -11.04
N PRO A 225 -3.60 4.58 -12.20
CA PRO A 225 -3.21 5.24 -13.45
C PRO A 225 -4.15 6.37 -13.86
N TYR A 226 -5.43 6.30 -13.48
CA TYR A 226 -6.38 7.39 -13.73
C TYR A 226 -6.09 8.60 -12.83
N SER A 227 -5.77 8.38 -11.55
CA SER A 227 -5.39 9.47 -10.65
C SER A 227 -4.09 10.16 -11.08
N LEU A 228 -3.07 9.42 -11.50
CA LEU A 228 -1.83 10.00 -12.01
C LEU A 228 -2.06 10.77 -13.32
N MET A 229 -2.97 10.30 -14.17
CA MET A 229 -3.37 11.03 -15.36
C MET A 229 -4.06 12.35 -14.99
N ALA A 230 -4.92 12.35 -13.97
CA ALA A 230 -5.54 13.57 -13.46
C ALA A 230 -4.48 14.57 -12.96
N SER A 231 -3.51 14.12 -12.16
CA SER A 231 -2.38 14.96 -11.69
C SER A 231 -1.59 15.58 -12.85
N MET A 232 -1.30 14.79 -13.91
CA MET A 232 -0.65 15.30 -15.12
C MET A 232 -1.53 16.32 -15.87
N LYS A 233 -2.85 16.12 -15.92
CA LYS A 233 -3.76 17.07 -16.57
C LYS A 233 -3.92 18.36 -15.77
N ILE A 234 -3.86 18.30 -14.44
CA ILE A 234 -3.81 19.47 -13.56
C ILE A 234 -2.57 20.32 -13.86
N SER A 235 -1.38 19.71 -13.96
CA SER A 235 -0.14 20.46 -14.27
C SER A 235 -0.17 21.10 -15.66
N GLN A 236 -0.87 20.49 -16.62
CA GLN A 236 -1.14 21.04 -17.95
C GLN A 236 -2.26 22.11 -17.98
N VAL A 237 -2.89 22.44 -16.84
CA VAL A 237 -4.04 23.35 -16.73
C VAL A 237 -5.25 22.87 -17.55
N LYS A 238 -5.38 21.55 -17.73
CA LYS A 238 -6.48 20.88 -18.44
C LYS A 238 -7.48 20.33 -17.42
N ASN A 239 -8.02 21.22 -16.58
CA ASN A 239 -8.81 20.84 -15.41
C ASN A 239 -10.04 19.98 -15.76
N GLN A 240 -10.70 20.22 -16.90
CA GLN A 240 -11.85 19.40 -17.29
C GLN A 240 -11.45 17.95 -17.59
N GLU A 241 -10.34 17.74 -18.29
CA GLU A 241 -9.81 16.38 -18.53
C GLU A 241 -9.36 15.75 -17.21
N ALA A 242 -8.76 16.53 -16.31
CA ALA A 242 -8.37 16.04 -14.99
C ALA A 242 -9.56 15.53 -14.18
N ILE A 243 -10.68 16.27 -14.17
CA ILE A 243 -11.93 15.86 -13.51
C ILE A 243 -12.46 14.55 -14.09
N GLU A 244 -12.42 14.37 -15.42
CA GLU A 244 -12.86 13.13 -16.06
C GLU A 244 -12.01 11.93 -15.61
N TYR A 245 -10.69 12.08 -15.56
CA TYR A 245 -9.79 11.04 -15.09
C TYR A 245 -9.95 10.75 -13.59
N LEU A 246 -10.08 11.79 -12.76
CA LEU A 246 -10.19 11.64 -11.31
C LEU A 246 -11.51 10.99 -10.91
N ASN A 247 -12.61 11.38 -11.54
CA ASN A 247 -13.90 10.69 -11.37
C ASN A 247 -13.82 9.22 -11.79
N LYS A 248 -13.09 8.90 -12.87
CA LYS A 248 -12.91 7.51 -13.28
C LYS A 248 -12.11 6.69 -12.25
N SER A 249 -11.11 7.29 -11.60
CA SER A 249 -10.42 6.67 -10.46
C SER A 249 -11.40 6.42 -9.31
N TYR A 250 -12.12 7.46 -8.86
CA TYR A 250 -13.03 7.37 -7.73
C TYR A 250 -14.14 6.33 -7.91
N GLN A 251 -14.76 6.29 -9.10
CA GLN A 251 -15.80 5.31 -9.45
C GLN A 251 -15.36 3.84 -9.36
N LEU A 252 -14.06 3.54 -9.32
CA LEU A 252 -13.56 2.17 -9.16
C LEU A 252 -13.61 1.67 -7.71
N TRP A 253 -13.77 2.57 -6.73
CA TRP A 253 -13.73 2.22 -5.30
C TRP A 253 -14.74 2.97 -4.42
N GLU A 254 -15.50 3.92 -4.96
CA GLU A 254 -16.51 4.73 -4.24
C GLU A 254 -17.53 3.90 -3.43
N HIS A 255 -17.89 2.71 -3.93
CA HIS A 255 -18.84 1.79 -3.28
C HIS A 255 -18.19 0.47 -2.87
N SER A 256 -16.86 0.42 -2.79
CA SER A 256 -16.15 -0.77 -2.32
C SER A 256 -16.32 -0.92 -0.81
N ASP A 257 -16.36 -2.18 -0.36
CA ASP A 257 -16.29 -2.52 1.06
C ASP A 257 -14.96 -2.00 1.65
N ILE A 258 -14.91 -1.77 2.96
CA ILE A 258 -13.76 -1.15 3.64
C ILE A 258 -12.43 -1.86 3.33
N ASP A 259 -12.46 -3.19 3.21
CA ASP A 259 -11.29 -4.04 2.95
C ASP A 259 -10.80 -3.97 1.49
N ASP A 260 -11.65 -3.54 0.56
CA ASP A 260 -11.36 -3.45 -0.88
C ASP A 260 -10.99 -2.03 -1.33
N ARG A 261 -11.09 -1.04 -0.44
CA ARG A 261 -10.75 0.36 -0.74
C ARG A 261 -9.24 0.55 -0.79
N PRO A 262 -8.74 1.52 -1.60
CA PRO A 262 -7.35 1.93 -1.52
C PRO A 262 -6.96 2.41 -0.11
N GLU A 263 -5.67 2.35 0.19
CA GLU A 263 -5.11 2.79 1.47
C GLU A 263 -5.47 4.26 1.79
N PHE A 264 -5.41 4.60 3.08
CA PHE A 264 -5.77 5.92 3.60
C PHE A 264 -5.09 7.06 2.84
N ASP A 265 -3.76 6.99 2.68
CA ASP A 265 -2.96 8.04 2.03
C ASP A 265 -3.36 8.24 0.56
N TYR A 266 -3.70 7.16 -0.16
CA TYR A 266 -4.19 7.25 -1.53
C TYR A 266 -5.50 8.04 -1.58
N ARG A 267 -6.50 7.63 -0.79
CA ARG A 267 -7.82 8.29 -0.76
C ARG A 267 -7.73 9.75 -0.30
N PHE A 268 -6.90 10.02 0.71
CA PHE A 268 -6.64 11.37 1.16
C PHE A 268 -6.05 12.23 0.03
N ASN A 269 -5.03 11.74 -0.68
CA ASN A 269 -4.46 12.44 -1.84
C ASN A 269 -5.47 12.67 -2.97
N ILE A 270 -6.36 11.71 -3.27
CA ILE A 270 -7.45 11.90 -4.24
C ILE A 270 -8.38 13.04 -3.81
N SER A 271 -8.74 13.11 -2.53
CA SER A 271 -9.56 14.20 -2.01
C SER A 271 -8.88 15.57 -2.23
N LEU A 272 -7.56 15.67 -2.03
CA LEU A 272 -6.80 16.91 -2.27
C LEU A 272 -6.84 17.34 -3.74
N LEU A 273 -6.77 16.38 -4.68
CA LEU A 273 -6.90 16.68 -6.11
C LEU A 273 -8.31 17.18 -6.48
N PHE A 274 -9.37 16.61 -5.88
CA PHE A 274 -10.73 17.13 -6.06
C PHE A 274 -10.88 18.55 -5.49
N ILE A 275 -10.28 18.84 -4.33
CA ILE A 275 -10.26 20.20 -3.75
C ILE A 275 -9.56 21.19 -4.69
N GLU A 276 -8.39 20.82 -5.26
CA GLU A 276 -7.67 21.67 -6.22
C GLU A 276 -8.51 21.98 -7.47
N LEU A 277 -9.28 20.98 -7.92
CA LEU A 277 -10.21 21.09 -9.04
C LEU A 277 -11.55 21.77 -8.67
N LYS A 278 -11.74 22.13 -7.39
CA LYS A 278 -12.97 22.73 -6.81
C LYS A 278 -14.19 21.82 -6.81
N GLU A 279 -13.99 20.51 -6.92
CA GLU A 279 -15.02 19.48 -6.78
C GLU A 279 -15.23 19.16 -5.28
N ASN A 280 -15.62 20.19 -4.52
CA ASN A 280 -15.63 20.14 -3.06
C ASN A 280 -16.61 19.10 -2.49
N ARG A 281 -17.74 18.82 -3.15
CA ARG A 281 -18.72 17.83 -2.65
C ARG A 281 -18.13 16.41 -2.67
N THR A 282 -17.56 16.01 -3.80
CA THR A 282 -16.86 14.72 -3.92
C THR A 282 -15.68 14.62 -2.95
N ALA A 283 -14.97 15.73 -2.69
CA ALA A 283 -13.94 15.74 -1.67
C ALA A 283 -14.49 15.50 -0.25
N VAL A 284 -15.65 16.07 0.10
CA VAL A 284 -16.34 15.81 1.38
C VAL A 284 -16.67 14.34 1.52
N ASP A 285 -17.29 13.72 0.50
CA ASP A 285 -17.69 12.31 0.53
C ASP A 285 -16.51 11.38 0.89
N ILE A 286 -15.32 11.66 0.34
CA ILE A 286 -14.10 10.89 0.62
C ILE A 286 -13.56 11.21 2.02
N LEU A 287 -13.51 12.49 2.40
CA LEU A 287 -12.95 12.93 3.69
C LEU A 287 -13.79 12.45 4.88
N GLU A 288 -15.12 12.45 4.77
CA GLU A 288 -16.02 11.90 5.80
C GLU A 288 -15.81 10.39 5.98
N GLN A 289 -15.67 9.64 4.89
CA GLN A 289 -15.30 8.20 4.97
C GLN A 289 -13.98 8.01 5.72
N LEU A 290 -12.97 8.83 5.43
CA LEU A 290 -11.68 8.75 6.12
C LEU A 290 -11.78 9.12 7.60
N VAL A 291 -12.62 10.10 7.96
CA VAL A 291 -12.86 10.51 9.35
C VAL A 291 -13.56 9.40 10.13
N ASN A 292 -14.54 8.73 9.52
CA ASN A 292 -15.24 7.61 10.13
C ASN A 292 -14.31 6.40 10.37
N GLU A 293 -13.28 6.24 9.55
CA GLU A 293 -12.27 5.19 9.72
C GLU A 293 -11.15 5.59 10.71
N GLN A 294 -10.72 6.84 10.71
CA GLN A 294 -9.63 7.38 11.55
C GLN A 294 -9.92 8.82 12.02
N ASP A 295 -10.59 8.94 13.17
CA ASP A 295 -11.03 10.23 13.75
C ASP A 295 -9.93 10.99 14.52
N ASN A 296 -8.72 10.42 14.64
CA ASN A 296 -7.65 10.94 15.48
C ASN A 296 -6.60 11.78 14.72
N ILE A 297 -6.83 12.09 13.45
CA ILE A 297 -5.89 12.82 12.58
C ILE A 297 -6.31 14.29 12.46
N ALA A 298 -5.55 15.20 13.08
CA ALA A 298 -5.88 16.62 13.09
C ALA A 298 -5.88 17.28 11.69
N GLU A 299 -4.99 16.84 10.80
CA GLU A 299 -4.88 17.34 9.42
C GLU A 299 -6.11 16.97 8.58
N LEU A 300 -6.66 15.78 8.79
CA LEU A 300 -7.86 15.31 8.12
C LEU A 300 -9.06 16.20 8.48
N TRP A 301 -9.28 16.44 9.77
CA TRP A 301 -10.31 17.35 10.26
C TRP A 301 -10.12 18.79 9.79
N TYR A 302 -8.88 19.29 9.78
CA TYR A 302 -8.59 20.62 9.24
C TYR A 302 -8.97 20.69 7.75
N THR A 303 -8.58 19.68 6.97
CA THR A 303 -8.85 19.61 5.53
C THR A 303 -10.36 19.57 5.28
N LEU A 304 -11.11 18.71 5.96
CA LEU A 304 -12.57 18.67 5.87
C LEU A 304 -13.21 20.03 6.23
N GLY A 305 -12.72 20.68 7.29
CA GLY A 305 -13.14 22.03 7.67
C GLY A 305 -12.86 23.10 6.60
N VAL A 306 -11.74 23.01 5.87
CA VAL A 306 -11.45 23.86 4.71
C VAL A 306 -12.47 23.63 3.59
N VAL A 307 -12.83 22.38 3.31
CA VAL A 307 -13.78 22.03 2.24
C VAL A 307 -15.19 22.53 2.55
N TYR A 308 -15.71 22.29 3.75
CA TYR A 308 -17.01 22.86 4.15
C TYR A 308 -17.02 24.38 4.12
N ASN A 309 -15.92 25.03 4.51
CA ASN A 309 -15.79 26.49 4.39
C ASN A 309 -15.85 26.93 2.91
N ASN A 310 -15.27 26.18 1.98
CA ASN A 310 -15.36 26.46 0.53
C ASN A 310 -16.79 26.26 -0.01
N LEU A 311 -17.58 25.38 0.61
CA LEU A 311 -18.98 25.12 0.30
C LEU A 311 -19.95 26.15 0.91
N ASN A 312 -19.44 27.06 1.76
CA ASN A 312 -20.23 27.99 2.58
C ASN A 312 -21.13 27.28 3.61
N GLU A 313 -20.61 26.23 4.24
CA GLU A 313 -21.26 25.48 5.33
C GLU A 313 -20.53 25.75 6.65
N PRO A 314 -20.75 26.93 7.26
CA PRO A 314 -19.90 27.41 8.35
C PRO A 314 -20.08 26.61 9.65
N LEU A 315 -21.23 25.95 9.87
CA LEU A 315 -21.42 25.10 11.07
C LEU A 315 -20.55 23.84 10.98
N SER A 316 -20.66 23.06 9.90
CA SER A 316 -19.84 21.85 9.67
C SER A 316 -18.35 22.19 9.62
N ALA A 317 -18.00 23.32 8.98
CA ALA A 317 -16.63 23.83 8.99
C ALA A 317 -16.15 24.16 10.42
N GLN A 318 -17.00 24.79 11.25
CA GLN A 318 -16.65 25.15 12.61
C GLN A 318 -16.38 23.91 13.46
N GLU A 319 -17.26 22.91 13.38
CA GLU A 319 -17.13 21.65 14.11
C GLU A 319 -15.80 20.96 13.78
N CYS A 320 -15.52 20.75 12.50
CA CYS A 320 -14.27 20.13 12.05
C CYS A 320 -13.02 20.87 12.55
N LEU A 321 -13.03 22.20 12.49
CA LEU A 321 -11.90 23.03 12.92
C LEU A 321 -11.73 23.06 14.45
N ILE A 322 -12.81 22.93 15.21
CA ILE A 322 -12.75 22.74 16.66
C ILE A 322 -12.10 21.39 16.98
N THR A 323 -12.55 20.30 16.33
CA THR A 323 -11.99 18.96 16.51
C THR A 323 -10.51 18.90 16.17
N SER A 324 -10.11 19.45 15.00
CA SER A 324 -8.69 19.57 14.62
C SER A 324 -7.87 20.30 15.68
N LYS A 325 -8.37 21.43 16.19
CA LYS A 325 -7.71 22.21 17.25
C LYS A 325 -7.60 21.44 18.57
N GLU A 326 -8.57 20.60 18.92
CA GLU A 326 -8.54 19.79 20.12
C GLU A 326 -7.51 18.65 20.01
N LEU A 327 -7.47 17.96 18.88
CA LEU A 327 -6.47 16.94 18.58
C LEU A 327 -5.04 17.51 18.65
N LEU A 328 -4.81 18.69 18.08
CA LEU A 328 -3.50 19.38 18.13
C LEU A 328 -3.05 19.74 19.55
N LYS A 329 -3.98 19.96 20.49
CA LYS A 329 -3.63 20.22 21.90
C LYS A 329 -3.22 18.95 22.65
N ILE A 330 -3.72 17.79 22.22
CA ILE A 330 -3.43 16.49 22.84
C ILE A 330 -2.10 15.92 22.32
N ALA A 331 -1.70 16.29 21.10
CA ALA A 331 -0.43 15.89 20.50
C ALA A 331 0.78 16.18 21.42
N ALA A 332 1.70 15.21 21.51
CA ALA A 332 2.91 15.37 22.32
C ALA A 332 3.75 16.57 21.83
N PRO A 333 4.51 17.26 22.71
CA PRO A 333 5.27 18.45 22.31
C PRO A 333 6.24 18.25 21.13
N GLN A 334 6.68 17.01 20.90
CA GLN A 334 7.58 16.63 19.81
C GLN A 334 6.86 16.32 18.50
N GLY A 335 5.55 16.08 18.53
CA GLY A 335 4.69 15.86 17.36
C GLY A 335 3.69 16.98 17.14
N ARG A 336 3.90 18.15 17.76
CA ARG A 336 3.03 19.31 17.58
C ARG A 336 3.35 19.98 16.26
N ASP A 337 2.38 19.98 15.36
CA ASP A 337 2.44 20.73 14.10
C ASP A 337 2.04 22.20 14.35
N GLU A 338 3.05 23.05 14.56
CA GLU A 338 2.84 24.48 14.82
C GLU A 338 2.24 25.22 13.62
N GLU A 339 2.50 24.76 12.39
CA GLU A 339 1.97 25.36 11.18
C GLU A 339 0.48 25.04 11.03
N LEU A 340 0.11 23.77 11.16
CA LEU A 340 -1.28 23.33 11.13
C LEU A 340 -2.10 23.97 12.26
N GLU A 341 -1.54 24.13 13.46
CA GLU A 341 -2.20 24.85 14.54
C GLU A 341 -2.43 26.32 14.21
N HIS A 342 -1.46 26.99 13.57
CA HIS A 342 -1.62 28.37 13.13
C HIS A 342 -2.72 28.50 12.06
N LEU A 343 -2.74 27.59 11.07
CA LEU A 343 -3.74 27.53 10.01
C LEU A 343 -5.14 27.28 10.58
N THR A 344 -5.28 26.26 11.41
CA THR A 344 -6.54 25.88 12.06
C THR A 344 -7.11 27.05 12.88
N ASN A 345 -6.30 27.67 13.74
CA ASN A 345 -6.74 28.82 14.54
C ASN A 345 -7.09 30.05 13.70
N THR A 346 -6.44 30.24 12.55
CA THR A 346 -6.72 31.38 11.67
C THR A 346 -8.02 31.19 10.90
N LEU A 347 -8.27 29.99 10.38
CA LEU A 347 -9.50 29.68 9.68
C LEU A 347 -10.69 29.62 10.63
N LEU A 348 -10.55 28.96 11.80
CA LEU A 348 -11.60 28.87 12.81
C LEU A 348 -12.12 30.25 13.21
N LYS A 349 -11.25 31.25 13.40
CA LYS A 349 -11.66 32.63 13.71
C LYS A 349 -12.51 33.27 12.61
N LYS A 350 -12.26 32.94 11.34
CA LYS A 350 -13.06 33.45 10.21
C LYS A 350 -14.42 32.75 10.19
N VAL A 351 -14.42 31.43 10.31
CA VAL A 351 -15.64 30.62 10.34
C VAL A 351 -16.53 31.00 11.52
N GLU A 352 -15.98 31.24 12.71
CA GLU A 352 -16.73 31.75 13.88
C GLU A 352 -17.45 33.08 13.60
N ILE A 353 -16.85 33.97 12.80
CA ILE A 353 -17.50 35.21 12.36
C ILE A 353 -18.66 34.91 11.41
N ASP A 354 -18.50 33.93 10.52
CA ASP A 354 -19.56 33.57 9.56
C ASP A 354 -20.72 32.83 10.24
N VAL A 355 -20.45 31.91 11.17
CA VAL A 355 -21.46 31.30 12.05
C VAL A 355 -22.23 32.37 12.83
N SER A 356 -21.56 33.40 13.35
CA SER A 356 -22.23 34.49 14.11
C SER A 356 -23.20 35.34 13.29
N LYS A 357 -23.17 35.22 11.95
CA LYS A 357 -24.09 35.92 11.05
C LYS A 357 -25.33 35.09 10.70
N LEU A 358 -25.32 33.78 10.99
CA LEU A 358 -26.47 32.91 10.76
C LEU A 358 -27.63 33.30 11.70
N SER A 359 -28.82 33.28 11.15
CA SER A 359 -30.06 33.41 11.91
C SER A 359 -30.35 32.14 12.71
N PRO A 360 -31.13 32.21 13.80
CA PRO A 360 -31.57 31.02 14.53
C PRO A 360 -32.30 30.01 13.65
N GLU A 361 -33.06 30.47 12.65
CA GLU A 361 -33.79 29.62 11.70
C GLU A 361 -32.82 28.85 10.78
N GLU A 362 -31.73 29.48 10.32
CA GLU A 362 -30.68 28.81 9.55
C GLU A 362 -29.93 27.76 10.37
N ILE A 363 -29.68 28.04 11.65
CA ILE A 363 -29.03 27.08 12.56
C ILE A 363 -29.95 25.88 12.83
N GLU A 364 -31.24 26.11 13.06
CA GLU A 364 -32.21 25.03 13.30
C GLU A 364 -32.42 24.16 12.06
N ALA A 365 -32.48 24.75 10.87
CA ALA A 365 -32.57 24.00 9.62
C ALA A 365 -31.35 23.08 9.42
N LEU A 366 -30.14 23.60 9.62
CA LEU A 366 -28.90 22.83 9.45
C LEU A 366 -28.74 21.71 10.49
N ASN A 367 -29.25 21.90 11.71
CA ASN A 367 -29.22 20.84 12.72
C ASN A 367 -30.22 19.72 12.41
N ASN A 368 -31.39 20.05 11.85
CA ASN A 368 -32.41 19.05 11.52
C ASN A 368 -32.00 18.17 10.33
N ASP A 369 -31.24 18.72 9.37
CA ASP A 369 -30.72 17.92 8.23
C ASP A 369 -29.78 16.80 8.73
N ASN A 370 -28.97 17.05 9.78
CA ASN A 370 -28.12 16.02 10.40
C ASN A 370 -28.93 14.93 11.15
N ASP A 371 -30.07 15.29 11.75
CA ASP A 371 -30.92 14.34 12.48
C ASP A 371 -31.68 13.39 11.53
N GLU A 372 -32.01 13.81 10.30
CA GLU A 372 -32.66 12.95 9.30
C GLU A 372 -31.68 11.89 8.75
N ASP A 373 -30.40 12.24 8.55
CA ASP A 373 -29.36 11.29 8.09
C ASP A 373 -28.99 10.25 9.17
N GLU A 374 -28.98 10.64 10.46
CA GLU A 374 -28.76 9.69 11.58
C GLU A 374 -29.94 8.71 11.75
N ALA A 375 -31.18 9.16 11.54
CA ALA A 375 -32.37 8.31 11.66
C ALA A 375 -32.48 7.29 10.51
N GLU A 376 -32.05 7.63 9.29
CA GLU A 376 -32.02 6.70 8.16
C GLU A 376 -30.91 5.64 8.30
N GLN A 377 -29.80 5.96 8.99
CA GLN A 377 -28.74 4.99 9.28
C GLN A 377 -29.12 4.02 10.41
N GLU A 378 -29.79 4.48 11.47
CA GLU A 378 -30.27 3.59 12.54
C GLU A 378 -31.40 2.64 12.06
N GLU A 379 -32.26 3.04 11.11
CA GLU A 379 -33.30 2.14 10.55
C GLU A 379 -32.77 1.08 9.56
N MET A 380 -31.54 1.24 9.04
CA MET A 380 -30.92 0.23 8.16
C MET A 380 -30.09 -0.82 8.92
N ASP A 381 -29.71 -0.55 10.16
CA ASP A 381 -28.91 -1.44 11.01
C ASP A 381 -29.74 -2.29 12.01
N GLU A 382 -31.09 -2.15 12.03
CA GLU A 382 -32.06 -3.03 12.72
C GLU A 382 -32.70 -4.09 11.82
#